data_AF-A0A0D6A1V3-F1
#
_entry.id   AF-A0A0D6A1V3-F1
#
_cell.length_a   1.000
_cell.length_b   1.000
_cell.length_c   1.000
_cell.angle_alpha   90.00
_cell.angle_beta   90.00
_cell.angle_gamma   90.00
#
_symmetry.space_group_name_H-M   'P 1'
#
loop_
_entity.id
_entity.type
_entity.pdbx_description
1 polymer ?
#
loop_
_entity_poly.entity_id
_entity_poly.type
_entity_poly.pdbx_seq_one_letter_code
_entity_poly.pdbx_strand_id
1 'polypeptide(L)'
;MNDFTKNIAQALFNQDKINDLLRKELQQAVNDLLETELTAFLGYNPYARDGWNTGNSRNGAYFRKVDTQFGKIEIQVPRDRNGLFHQHTLPDYKQHADVLENMIIKLYSKGVTTREIADLIEKMYGSHYSPAQVSNISKQMIPKVEAYHKRKLSDKFFCVYLDATYVPLRRETFEREAVYIAIGIKPNGHKEVIDYCIAPNENIEVWTELLQSMKSRGLEQVELFLSDGVVGMKTALAKTYPQAHFQRCLVHVMRNICAKVRVEDREAIMNEFKQIHQQANKAAAVDVLHAFYAKWDKSYNHVIRNLKDIEPDLLVFYNYPKQIRASIYSTNMIESFNNVIKRKAKPKAEFPTEQSLDTFIGIQAMSYNDRYFNRIHKGFGQVQDTLESYFD
;
A
#
# COMPACT_ATOMS: atom_id res chain seq x y z
N MET A 1 -52.29 0.11 8.59
CA MET A 1 -50.88 0.02 9.02
C MET A 1 -50.56 -1.45 9.16
N ASN A 2 -49.56 -1.96 8.44
CA ASN A 2 -49.13 -3.35 8.62
C ASN A 2 -48.59 -3.53 10.05
N ASP A 3 -48.63 -4.74 10.59
CA ASP A 3 -48.13 -5.04 11.94
C ASP A 3 -46.68 -4.57 12.14
N PHE A 4 -45.87 -4.66 11.08
CA PHE A 4 -44.51 -4.11 11.03
C PHE A 4 -44.46 -2.60 11.33
N THR A 5 -45.34 -1.80 10.74
CA THR A 5 -45.36 -0.34 10.92
C THR A 5 -45.71 0.04 12.37
N LYS A 6 -46.59 -0.74 13.01
CA LYS A 6 -46.98 -0.57 14.41
C LYS A 6 -45.85 -0.97 15.37
N ASN A 7 -45.17 -2.07 15.06
CA ASN A 7 -44.05 -2.56 15.87
C ASN A 7 -42.82 -1.65 15.78
N ILE A 8 -42.53 -1.08 14.60
CA ILE A 8 -41.47 -0.07 14.43
C ILE A 8 -41.77 1.18 15.26
N ALA A 9 -42.99 1.71 15.19
CA ALA A 9 -43.35 2.92 15.93
C ALA A 9 -43.22 2.74 17.45
N GLN A 10 -43.50 1.55 17.96
CA GLN A 10 -43.33 1.20 19.39
C GLN A 10 -41.86 0.97 19.78
N ALA A 11 -41.03 0.50 18.84
CA ALA A 11 -39.62 0.26 19.08
C ALA A 11 -38.74 1.50 18.85
N LEU A 12 -39.22 2.52 18.12
CA LEU A 12 -38.44 3.65 17.55
C LEU A 12 -37.50 4.37 18.53
N PHE A 13 -37.80 4.38 19.83
CA PHE A 13 -36.99 5.05 20.85
C PHE A 13 -36.15 4.09 21.72
N ASN A 14 -36.16 2.79 21.42
CA ASN A 14 -35.38 1.77 22.11
C ASN A 14 -34.55 0.99 21.08
N GLN A 15 -33.26 1.30 21.03
CA GLN A 15 -32.32 0.77 20.05
C GLN A 15 -32.26 -0.76 20.03
N ASP A 16 -32.30 -1.40 21.21
CA ASP A 16 -32.29 -2.86 21.32
C ASP A 16 -33.56 -3.49 20.76
N LYS A 17 -34.73 -2.90 21.02
CA LYS A 17 -36.01 -3.37 20.49
C LYS A 17 -36.11 -3.23 18.97
N ILE A 18 -35.54 -2.17 18.39
CA ILE A 18 -35.49 -2.00 16.93
C ILE A 18 -34.58 -3.06 16.32
N ASN A 19 -33.40 -3.26 16.88
CA ASN A 19 -32.44 -4.24 16.37
C ASN A 19 -33.00 -5.66 16.41
N ASP A 20 -33.69 -6.03 17.50
CA ASP A 20 -34.34 -7.35 17.59
C ASP A 20 -35.53 -7.49 16.64
N LEU A 21 -36.32 -6.43 16.41
CA LEU A 21 -37.40 -6.43 15.43
C LEU A 21 -36.84 -6.64 14.01
N LEU A 22 -35.86 -5.83 13.63
CA LEU A 22 -35.20 -5.94 12.31
C LEU A 22 -34.52 -7.30 12.12
N ARG A 23 -33.90 -7.86 13.17
CA ARG A 23 -33.32 -9.22 13.13
C ARG A 23 -34.38 -10.27 12.78
N LYS A 24 -35.53 -10.25 13.44
CA LYS A 24 -36.61 -11.22 13.21
C LYS A 24 -37.21 -11.10 11.82
N GLU A 25 -37.46 -9.87 11.38
CA GLU A 25 -38.04 -9.58 10.06
C GLU A 25 -37.07 -9.96 8.95
N LEU A 26 -35.77 -9.69 9.12
CA LEU A 26 -34.73 -10.14 8.21
C LEU A 26 -34.67 -11.67 8.13
N GLN A 27 -34.73 -12.37 9.27
CA GLN A 27 -34.75 -13.83 9.29
C GLN A 27 -35.95 -14.39 8.53
N GLN A 28 -37.14 -13.82 8.76
CA GLN A 28 -38.36 -14.25 8.09
C GLN A 28 -38.28 -13.98 6.59
N ALA A 29 -37.90 -12.78 6.18
CA ALA A 29 -37.77 -12.42 4.77
C ALA A 29 -36.78 -13.32 4.02
N VAL A 30 -35.64 -13.66 4.63
CA VAL A 30 -34.65 -14.56 4.01
C VAL A 30 -35.20 -15.99 3.89
N ASN A 31 -35.87 -16.50 4.91
CA ASN A 31 -36.47 -17.83 4.87
C ASN A 31 -37.59 -17.92 3.81
N ASP A 32 -38.44 -16.90 3.73
CA ASP A 32 -39.51 -16.83 2.72
C ASP A 32 -38.94 -16.77 1.30
N LEU A 33 -37.84 -16.05 1.11
CA LEU A 33 -37.16 -15.95 -0.18
C LEU A 33 -36.53 -17.30 -0.58
N LEU A 34 -35.85 -17.99 0.34
CA LEU A 34 -35.29 -19.33 0.09
C LEU A 34 -36.36 -20.37 -0.27
N GLU A 35 -37.51 -20.35 0.40
CA GLU A 35 -38.66 -21.19 0.05
C GLU A 35 -39.24 -20.85 -1.33
N THR A 36 -39.26 -19.55 -1.67
CA THR A 36 -39.70 -19.08 -2.98
C THR A 36 -38.73 -19.53 -4.09
N GLU A 37 -37.42 -19.49 -3.85
CA GLU A 37 -36.41 -20.02 -4.78
C GLU A 37 -36.61 -21.52 -5.04
N LEU A 38 -36.82 -22.32 -3.99
CA LEU A 38 -37.06 -23.75 -4.16
C LEU A 38 -38.38 -24.00 -4.92
N THR A 39 -39.40 -23.18 -4.66
CA THR A 39 -40.67 -23.22 -5.41
C THR A 39 -40.45 -22.94 -6.88
N ALA A 40 -39.67 -21.92 -7.22
CA ALA A 40 -39.34 -21.56 -8.59
C ALA A 40 -38.49 -22.64 -9.27
N PHE A 41 -37.54 -23.25 -8.56
CA PHE A 41 -36.68 -24.32 -9.08
C PHE A 41 -37.46 -25.60 -9.37
N LEU A 42 -38.34 -26.02 -8.46
CA LEU A 42 -39.15 -27.23 -8.63
C LEU A 42 -40.36 -27.00 -9.56
N GLY A 43 -40.79 -25.75 -9.73
CA GLY A 43 -41.94 -25.37 -10.55
C GLY A 43 -43.30 -25.60 -9.86
N TYR A 44 -43.32 -25.91 -8.57
CA TYR A 44 -44.56 -26.16 -7.83
C TYR A 44 -44.47 -25.80 -6.33
N ASN A 45 -45.63 -25.45 -5.77
CA ASN A 45 -45.78 -25.05 -4.36
C ASN A 45 -45.70 -26.24 -3.40
N PRO A 46 -45.37 -26.01 -2.11
CA PRO A 46 -45.43 -27.05 -1.09
C PRO A 46 -46.77 -27.81 -1.12
N TYR A 47 -46.71 -29.14 -1.14
CA TYR A 47 -47.86 -30.04 -1.17
C TYR A 47 -48.79 -29.92 -2.40
N ALA A 48 -48.40 -29.19 -3.45
CA ALA A 48 -49.16 -29.11 -4.69
C ALA A 48 -49.17 -30.46 -5.43
N ARG A 49 -50.31 -30.84 -6.00
CA ARG A 49 -50.47 -32.07 -6.79
C ARG A 49 -49.60 -32.07 -8.05
N ASP A 50 -49.29 -30.89 -8.57
CA ASP A 50 -48.44 -30.70 -9.76
C ASP A 50 -47.01 -31.20 -9.55
N GLY A 51 -46.58 -31.39 -8.29
CA GLY A 51 -45.29 -31.96 -7.93
C GLY A 51 -45.25 -33.49 -7.89
N TRP A 52 -46.35 -34.19 -8.17
CA TRP A 52 -46.39 -35.66 -8.15
C TRP A 52 -45.79 -36.24 -9.43
N ASN A 53 -44.95 -37.27 -9.31
CA ASN A 53 -44.27 -37.94 -10.44
C ASN A 53 -43.38 -37.04 -11.32
N THR A 54 -42.92 -35.89 -10.82
CA THR A 54 -42.01 -34.98 -11.54
C THR A 54 -40.54 -35.41 -11.50
N GLY A 55 -40.20 -36.47 -10.76
CA GLY A 55 -38.84 -37.00 -10.64
C GLY A 55 -37.96 -36.29 -9.60
N ASN A 56 -38.37 -35.16 -9.04
CA ASN A 56 -37.73 -34.51 -7.90
C ASN A 56 -38.78 -34.06 -6.87
N SER A 57 -38.39 -33.93 -5.60
CA SER A 57 -39.31 -33.58 -4.53
C SER A 57 -38.65 -32.73 -3.46
N ARG A 58 -39.42 -31.93 -2.71
CA ARG A 58 -38.94 -31.28 -1.49
C ARG A 58 -38.56 -32.33 -0.45
N ASN A 59 -37.43 -32.15 0.23
CA ASN A 59 -36.87 -33.11 1.19
C ASN A 59 -36.34 -32.43 2.46
N GLY A 60 -37.24 -31.71 3.13
CA GLY A 60 -36.93 -31.02 4.38
C GLY A 60 -36.00 -29.81 4.19
N ALA A 61 -35.34 -29.43 5.28
CA ALA A 61 -34.44 -28.28 5.33
C ALA A 61 -33.29 -28.54 6.30
N TYR A 62 -32.24 -27.73 6.20
CA TYR A 62 -31.20 -27.66 7.22
C TYR A 62 -31.10 -26.25 7.77
N PHE A 63 -30.65 -26.15 9.01
CA PHE A 63 -30.47 -24.88 9.68
C PHE A 63 -29.05 -24.39 9.53
N ARG A 64 -28.91 -23.11 9.22
CA ARG A 64 -27.63 -22.42 9.14
C ARG A 64 -27.72 -21.14 9.93
N LYS A 65 -26.69 -20.86 10.73
CA LYS A 65 -26.58 -19.56 11.43
C LYS A 65 -25.84 -18.58 10.53
N VAL A 66 -26.39 -17.38 10.38
CA VAL A 66 -25.77 -16.29 9.62
C VAL A 66 -25.63 -15.09 10.54
N ASP A 67 -24.42 -14.51 10.55
CA ASP A 67 -24.13 -13.32 11.34
C ASP A 67 -24.52 -12.07 10.53
N THR A 68 -25.43 -11.26 11.08
CA THR A 68 -25.87 -10.01 10.45
C THR A 68 -25.52 -8.82 11.34
N GLN A 69 -25.59 -7.60 10.81
CA GLN A 69 -25.39 -6.37 11.60
C GLN A 69 -26.39 -6.23 12.76
N PHE A 70 -27.54 -6.89 12.67
CA PHE A 70 -28.55 -6.89 13.73
C PHE A 70 -28.38 -8.07 14.69
N GLY A 71 -27.36 -8.93 14.52
CA GLY A 71 -27.09 -10.13 15.31
C GLY A 71 -27.26 -11.44 14.52
N LYS A 72 -27.10 -12.57 15.22
CA LYS A 72 -27.23 -13.92 14.65
C LYS A 72 -28.67 -14.22 14.25
N ILE A 73 -28.88 -14.58 13.00
CA ILE A 73 -30.15 -15.15 12.51
C ILE A 73 -29.96 -16.64 12.23
N GLU A 74 -31.02 -17.42 12.45
CA GLU A 74 -31.07 -18.83 12.09
C GLU A 74 -31.95 -18.98 10.85
N ILE A 75 -31.32 -19.30 9.73
CA ILE A 75 -32.01 -19.49 8.45
C ILE A 75 -32.29 -20.97 8.21
N GLN A 76 -33.43 -21.23 7.61
CA GLN A 76 -33.88 -22.55 7.22
C GLN A 76 -33.70 -22.69 5.71
N VAL A 77 -32.65 -23.41 5.31
CA VAL A 77 -32.35 -23.63 3.90
C VAL A 77 -33.07 -24.91 3.43
N PRO A 78 -34.03 -24.80 2.50
CA PRO A 78 -34.81 -25.94 2.07
C PRO A 78 -34.01 -26.80 1.07
N ARG A 79 -34.35 -28.09 0.98
CA ARG A 79 -33.62 -29.07 0.15
C ARG A 79 -34.56 -29.78 -0.80
N ASP A 80 -34.03 -30.17 -1.96
CA ASP A 80 -34.66 -31.14 -2.85
C ASP A 80 -34.13 -32.56 -2.59
N ARG A 81 -34.84 -33.56 -3.11
CA ARG A 81 -34.54 -34.98 -2.88
C ARG A 81 -33.34 -35.44 -3.70
N ASN A 82 -33.12 -34.84 -4.85
CA ASN A 82 -32.02 -35.18 -5.75
C ASN A 82 -30.74 -34.39 -5.44
N GLY A 83 -30.80 -33.40 -4.55
CA GLY A 83 -29.65 -32.56 -4.17
C GLY A 83 -29.18 -31.63 -5.29
N LEU A 84 -30.06 -31.28 -6.22
CA LEU A 84 -29.76 -30.44 -7.39
C LEU A 84 -30.02 -28.95 -7.13
N PHE A 85 -30.73 -28.62 -6.05
CA PHE A 85 -31.04 -27.23 -5.71
C PHE A 85 -29.83 -26.54 -5.07
N HIS A 86 -29.39 -25.44 -5.69
CA HIS A 86 -28.43 -24.50 -5.11
C HIS A 86 -29.11 -23.14 -4.94
N GLN A 87 -29.12 -22.63 -3.70
CA GLN A 87 -29.67 -21.33 -3.36
C GLN A 87 -28.87 -20.20 -4.01
N HIS A 88 -29.56 -19.18 -4.55
CA HIS A 88 -28.90 -18.03 -5.18
C HIS A 88 -28.82 -16.83 -4.23
N THR A 89 -29.80 -16.70 -3.35
CA THR A 89 -29.90 -15.58 -2.40
C THR A 89 -28.76 -15.54 -1.38
N LEU A 90 -28.19 -16.69 -1.05
CA LEU A 90 -27.05 -16.78 -0.14
C LEU A 90 -25.93 -17.61 -0.75
N PRO A 91 -24.73 -17.06 -0.93
CA PRO A 91 -23.61 -17.89 -1.35
C PRO A 91 -23.34 -18.99 -0.32
N ASP A 92 -22.98 -20.17 -0.83
CA ASP A 92 -22.63 -21.31 -0.01
C ASP A 92 -21.51 -20.93 0.97
N TYR A 93 -21.69 -21.28 2.24
CA TYR A 93 -20.71 -21.09 3.32
C TYR A 93 -20.28 -19.65 3.69
N LYS A 94 -20.76 -18.60 3.02
CA LYS A 94 -20.51 -17.19 3.43
C LYS A 94 -21.29 -16.76 4.68
N GLN A 95 -20.64 -16.65 5.84
CA GLN A 95 -21.30 -16.35 7.13
C GLN A 95 -21.44 -14.86 7.45
N HIS A 96 -20.75 -13.97 6.72
CA HIS A 96 -20.63 -12.55 7.08
C HIS A 96 -20.85 -11.58 5.92
N ALA A 97 -21.26 -10.35 6.23
CA ALA A 97 -21.49 -9.28 5.27
C ALA A 97 -20.18 -8.58 4.84
N ASP A 98 -20.06 -8.27 3.54
CA ASP A 98 -18.90 -7.65 2.89
C ASP A 98 -18.42 -6.32 3.53
N VAL A 99 -19.30 -5.65 4.28
CA VAL A 99 -18.99 -4.38 4.96
C VAL A 99 -17.97 -4.58 6.09
N LEU A 100 -18.08 -5.66 6.87
CA LEU A 100 -17.17 -5.94 7.98
C LEU A 100 -15.79 -6.36 7.49
N GLU A 101 -15.72 -7.17 6.42
CA GLU A 101 -14.45 -7.57 5.80
C GLU A 101 -13.70 -6.36 5.24
N ASN A 102 -14.40 -5.45 4.57
CA ASN A 102 -13.82 -4.20 4.10
C ASN A 102 -13.30 -3.33 5.26
N MET A 103 -14.01 -3.29 6.38
CA MET A 103 -13.56 -2.59 7.59
C MET A 103 -12.30 -3.25 8.19
N ILE A 104 -12.25 -4.58 8.24
CA ILE A 104 -11.08 -5.35 8.67
C ILE A 104 -9.85 -5.00 7.81
N ILE A 105 -10.00 -5.06 6.48
CA ILE A 105 -8.93 -4.71 5.54
C ILE A 105 -8.50 -3.25 5.75
N LYS A 106 -9.45 -2.34 5.99
CA LYS A 106 -9.14 -0.94 6.26
C LYS A 106 -8.36 -0.76 7.55
N LEU A 107 -8.76 -1.39 8.65
CA LEU A 107 -8.04 -1.33 9.93
C LEU A 107 -6.64 -1.92 9.80
N TYR A 108 -6.52 -3.06 9.12
CA TYR A 108 -5.23 -3.67 8.82
C TYR A 108 -4.33 -2.72 8.01
N SER A 109 -4.87 -2.04 7.00
CA SER A 109 -4.13 -1.03 6.21
C SER A 109 -3.63 0.15 7.05
N LYS A 110 -4.32 0.46 8.16
CA LYS A 110 -3.92 1.52 9.09
C LYS A 110 -2.82 1.08 10.06
N GLY A 111 -2.45 -0.20 10.06
CA GLY A 111 -1.40 -0.77 10.91
C GLY A 111 -1.93 -1.37 12.21
N VAL A 112 -3.25 -1.47 12.38
CA VAL A 112 -3.87 -2.12 13.55
C VAL A 112 -3.53 -3.62 13.52
N THR A 113 -3.24 -4.20 14.68
CA THR A 113 -2.91 -5.63 14.80
C THR A 113 -4.16 -6.51 14.65
N THR A 114 -3.99 -7.78 14.29
CA THR A 114 -5.14 -8.69 14.12
C THR A 114 -5.92 -8.90 15.41
N ARG A 115 -5.23 -8.87 16.56
CA ARG A 115 -5.85 -8.93 17.89
C ARG A 115 -6.66 -7.68 18.21
N GLU A 116 -6.08 -6.49 18.02
CA GLU A 116 -6.80 -5.23 18.22
C GLU A 116 -8.01 -5.11 17.29
N ILE A 117 -7.91 -5.58 16.03
CA ILE A 117 -9.05 -5.62 15.11
C ILE A 117 -10.14 -6.54 15.64
N ALA A 118 -9.80 -7.75 16.09
CA ALA A 118 -10.75 -8.68 16.68
C ALA A 118 -11.45 -8.06 17.90
N ASP A 119 -10.68 -7.46 18.82
CA ASP A 119 -11.20 -6.81 20.03
C ASP A 119 -12.10 -5.61 19.70
N LEU A 120 -11.74 -4.81 18.70
CA LEU A 120 -12.54 -3.66 18.24
C LEU A 120 -13.87 -4.12 17.64
N ILE A 121 -13.83 -5.14 16.79
CA ILE A 121 -15.04 -5.66 16.16
C ILE A 121 -15.94 -6.33 17.20
N GLU A 122 -15.36 -7.05 18.16
CA GLU A 122 -16.11 -7.63 19.27
C GLU A 122 -16.85 -6.56 20.09
N LYS A 123 -16.20 -5.43 20.39
CA LYS A 123 -16.84 -4.34 21.15
C LYS A 123 -17.95 -3.62 20.36
N MET A 124 -17.80 -3.50 19.04
CA MET A 124 -18.74 -2.75 18.20
C MET A 124 -19.92 -3.61 17.71
N TYR A 125 -19.68 -4.90 17.43
CA TYR A 125 -20.62 -5.78 16.74
C TYR A 125 -20.86 -7.11 17.49
N GLY A 126 -20.19 -7.38 18.62
CA GLY A 126 -20.21 -8.66 19.32
C GLY A 126 -19.24 -9.69 18.72
N SER A 127 -19.13 -10.89 19.31
CA SER A 127 -18.13 -11.90 18.96
C SER A 127 -18.31 -12.48 17.53
N HIS A 128 -17.75 -11.79 16.53
CA HIS A 128 -17.84 -12.15 15.11
C HIS A 128 -16.52 -12.70 14.53
N TYR A 129 -15.36 -12.23 15.01
CA TYR A 129 -14.07 -12.62 14.43
C TYR A 129 -12.97 -12.84 15.46
N SER A 130 -12.36 -14.02 15.41
CA SER A 130 -11.07 -14.32 16.04
C SER A 130 -9.91 -13.67 15.29
N PRO A 131 -8.74 -13.47 15.92
CA PRO A 131 -7.53 -12.99 15.24
C PRO A 131 -7.12 -13.84 14.02
N ALA A 132 -7.43 -15.15 14.06
CA ALA A 132 -7.19 -16.07 12.95
C ALA A 132 -8.13 -15.80 11.77
N GLN A 133 -9.42 -15.54 12.02
CA GLN A 133 -10.36 -15.14 10.96
C GLN A 133 -9.98 -13.78 10.35
N VAL A 134 -9.57 -12.80 11.17
CA VAL A 134 -9.05 -11.51 10.70
C VAL A 134 -7.82 -11.70 9.78
N SER A 135 -6.91 -12.59 10.16
CA SER A 135 -5.75 -12.96 9.33
C SER A 135 -6.19 -13.59 8.00
N ASN A 136 -7.14 -14.52 8.01
CA ASN A 136 -7.66 -15.14 6.79
C ASN A 136 -8.36 -14.14 5.87
N ILE A 137 -9.08 -13.16 6.40
CA ILE A 137 -9.68 -12.07 5.61
C ILE A 137 -8.57 -11.21 4.99
N SER A 138 -7.49 -10.92 5.73
CA SER A 138 -6.36 -10.15 5.19
C SER A 138 -5.67 -10.84 4.01
N LYS A 139 -5.70 -12.18 3.94
CA LYS A 139 -5.17 -12.97 2.80
C LYS A 139 -5.90 -12.69 1.49
N GLN A 140 -7.12 -12.15 1.52
CA GLN A 140 -7.81 -11.68 0.30
C GLN A 140 -7.04 -10.56 -0.42
N MET A 141 -6.07 -9.90 0.25
CA MET A 141 -5.22 -8.89 -0.37
C MET A 141 -4.03 -9.50 -1.14
N ILE A 142 -3.68 -10.77 -0.92
CA ILE A 142 -2.55 -11.42 -1.62
C ILE A 142 -2.70 -11.32 -3.15
N PRO A 143 -3.84 -11.72 -3.76
CA PRO A 143 -4.00 -11.59 -5.22
C PRO A 143 -3.93 -10.14 -5.71
N LYS A 144 -4.35 -9.17 -4.89
CA LYS A 144 -4.25 -7.74 -5.24
C LYS A 144 -2.81 -7.25 -5.22
N VAL A 145 -1.99 -7.74 -4.28
CA VAL A 145 -0.56 -7.44 -4.23
C VAL A 145 0.19 -8.11 -5.38
N GLU A 146 -0.14 -9.36 -5.71
CA GLU A 146 0.41 -10.01 -6.91
C GLU A 146 0.04 -9.27 -8.19
N ALA A 147 -1.22 -8.83 -8.32
CA ALA A 147 -1.67 -8.01 -9.43
C ALA A 147 -0.96 -6.65 -9.47
N TYR A 148 -0.68 -6.07 -8.31
CA TYR A 148 0.08 -4.82 -8.18
C TYR A 148 1.51 -4.98 -8.72
N HIS A 149 2.19 -6.08 -8.42
CA HIS A 149 3.52 -6.36 -8.98
C HIS A 149 3.49 -6.66 -10.49
N LYS A 150 2.38 -7.17 -11.03
CA LYS A 150 2.24 -7.48 -12.47
C LYS A 150 1.64 -6.33 -13.31
N ARG A 151 1.22 -5.23 -12.68
CA ARG A 151 0.51 -4.15 -13.39
C ARG A 151 1.40 -3.48 -14.44
N LYS A 152 0.78 -3.04 -15.54
CA LYS A 152 1.44 -2.21 -16.54
C LYS A 152 1.77 -0.85 -15.94
N LEU A 153 3.00 -0.40 -16.14
CA LEU A 153 3.47 0.91 -15.68
C LEU A 153 3.29 1.98 -16.76
N SER A 154 3.37 3.25 -16.34
CA SER A 154 3.52 4.36 -17.31
C SER A 154 4.87 4.23 -18.01
N ASP A 155 4.89 4.60 -19.28
CA ASP A 155 6.07 4.71 -20.13
C ASP A 155 7.09 5.73 -19.62
N LYS A 156 6.60 6.87 -19.12
CA LYS A 156 7.42 8.03 -18.73
C LYS A 156 7.31 8.35 -17.24
N PHE A 157 8.45 8.45 -16.56
CA PHE A 157 8.57 9.03 -15.23
C PHE A 157 9.67 10.09 -15.21
N PHE A 158 9.36 11.26 -14.66
CA PHE A 158 10.33 12.35 -14.56
C PHE A 158 11.36 12.09 -13.45
N CYS A 159 10.90 11.74 -12.24
CA CYS A 159 11.78 11.39 -11.13
C CYS A 159 11.44 10.02 -10.57
N VAL A 160 12.45 9.19 -10.32
CA VAL A 160 12.30 7.92 -9.57
C VAL A 160 13.24 7.91 -8.38
N TYR A 161 12.66 7.83 -7.18
CA TYR A 161 13.35 7.77 -5.90
C TYR A 161 13.53 6.30 -5.51
N LEU A 162 14.77 5.94 -5.19
CA LEU A 162 15.17 4.59 -4.77
C LEU A 162 15.74 4.67 -3.36
N ASP A 163 15.17 3.90 -2.44
CA ASP A 163 15.63 3.78 -1.07
C ASP A 163 15.29 2.40 -0.53
N ALA A 164 16.05 1.94 0.44
CA ALA A 164 15.83 0.67 1.11
C ALA A 164 15.57 0.88 2.60
N THR A 165 14.78 -0.02 3.19
CA THR A 165 14.44 0.10 4.60
C THR A 165 14.27 -1.23 5.29
N TYR A 166 14.78 -1.32 6.51
CA TYR A 166 14.82 -2.58 7.23
C TYR A 166 13.58 -2.83 8.09
N VAL A 167 12.89 -3.94 7.83
CA VAL A 167 11.68 -4.36 8.56
C VAL A 167 11.93 -5.74 9.20
N PRO A 168 11.50 -5.96 10.47
CA PRO A 168 11.66 -7.25 11.13
C PRO A 168 10.83 -8.35 10.45
N LEU A 169 11.50 -9.42 10.02
CA LEU A 169 10.87 -10.60 9.42
C LEU A 169 11.40 -11.87 10.10
N ARG A 170 10.49 -12.81 10.35
CA ARG A 170 10.84 -14.14 10.80
C ARG A 170 10.82 -15.11 9.62
N ARG A 171 11.96 -15.75 9.37
CA ARG A 171 12.05 -16.96 8.54
C ARG A 171 12.22 -18.15 9.48
N GLU A 172 13.46 -18.58 9.69
CA GLU A 172 13.83 -19.52 10.74
C GLU A 172 14.22 -18.76 12.01
N THR A 173 15.14 -17.80 11.85
CA THR A 173 15.56 -16.82 12.84
C THR A 173 14.86 -15.49 12.63
N PHE A 174 14.96 -14.64 13.66
CA PHE A 174 14.48 -13.27 13.61
C PHE A 174 15.58 -12.37 13.08
N GLU A 175 15.37 -11.75 11.91
CA GLU A 175 16.29 -10.81 11.31
C GLU A 175 15.55 -9.61 10.72
N ARG A 176 16.29 -8.52 10.50
CA ARG A 176 15.74 -7.36 9.79
C ARG A 176 16.11 -7.49 8.34
N GLU A 177 15.11 -7.63 7.47
CA GLU A 177 15.32 -7.73 6.03
C GLU A 177 15.11 -6.38 5.36
N ALA A 178 15.78 -6.19 4.23
CA ALA A 178 15.73 -4.99 3.43
C ALA A 178 14.47 -4.98 2.56
N VAL A 179 13.71 -3.89 2.63
CA VAL A 179 12.59 -3.58 1.76
C VAL A 179 13.00 -2.45 0.83
N TYR A 180 13.20 -2.81 -0.44
CA TYR A 180 13.58 -1.93 -1.53
C TYR A 180 12.34 -1.25 -2.06
N ILE A 181 12.36 0.07 -2.19
CA ILE A 181 11.18 0.83 -2.60
C ILE A 181 11.56 1.78 -3.72
N ALA A 182 10.74 1.79 -4.77
CA ALA A 182 10.80 2.75 -5.85
C ALA A 182 9.54 3.64 -5.84
N ILE A 183 9.71 4.96 -5.73
CA ILE A 183 8.61 5.94 -5.84
C ILE A 183 8.86 6.85 -7.01
N GLY A 184 7.91 6.96 -7.92
CA GLY A 184 8.00 7.76 -9.12
C GLY A 184 7.14 9.02 -9.07
N ILE A 185 7.55 10.07 -9.79
CA ILE A 185 6.73 11.22 -10.15
C ILE A 185 6.70 11.31 -11.68
N LYS A 186 5.50 11.33 -12.25
CA LYS A 186 5.26 11.50 -13.69
C LYS A 186 5.44 12.97 -14.11
N PRO A 187 5.57 13.27 -15.41
CA PRO A 187 5.68 14.65 -15.90
C PRO A 187 4.51 15.54 -15.47
N ASN A 188 3.29 14.99 -15.45
CA ASN A 188 2.08 15.66 -14.94
C ASN A 188 2.07 15.87 -13.41
N GLY A 189 3.14 15.51 -12.70
CA GLY A 189 3.31 15.68 -11.27
C GLY A 189 2.58 14.67 -10.39
N HIS A 190 1.88 13.69 -10.97
CA HIS A 190 1.30 12.59 -10.20
C HIS A 190 2.39 11.65 -9.70
N LYS A 191 2.31 11.28 -8.43
CA LYS A 191 3.28 10.39 -7.81
C LYS A 191 2.68 9.09 -7.35
N GLU A 192 3.45 8.03 -7.47
CA GLU A 192 3.07 6.69 -7.06
C GLU A 192 4.28 5.90 -6.60
N VAL A 193 4.08 4.99 -5.65
CA VAL A 193 5.00 3.87 -5.46
C VAL A 193 4.93 3.05 -6.75
N ILE A 194 6.06 2.91 -7.44
CA ILE A 194 6.15 2.12 -8.67
C ILE A 194 6.15 0.65 -8.25
N ASP A 195 7.12 0.27 -7.43
CA ASP A 195 7.20 -1.09 -6.93
C ASP A 195 8.07 -1.18 -5.67
N TYR A 196 8.08 -2.37 -5.07
CA TYR A 196 8.98 -2.72 -3.99
C TYR A 196 9.44 -4.17 -4.10
N CYS A 197 10.51 -4.51 -3.38
CA CYS A 197 11.03 -5.88 -3.28
C CYS A 197 11.54 -6.13 -1.85
N ILE A 198 11.42 -7.37 -1.38
CA ILE A 198 11.94 -7.81 -0.08
C ILE A 198 13.15 -8.70 -0.35
N ALA A 199 14.27 -8.44 0.31
CA ALA A 199 15.41 -9.34 0.28
C ALA A 199 16.12 -9.35 1.64
N PRO A 200 16.81 -10.45 2.00
CA PRO A 200 17.50 -10.57 3.28
C PRO A 200 18.49 -9.43 3.55
N ASN A 201 19.26 -9.03 2.54
CA ASN A 201 20.30 -8.00 2.65
C ASN A 201 20.25 -7.03 1.47
N GLU A 202 20.82 -5.86 1.68
CA GLU A 202 21.04 -4.89 0.60
C GLU A 202 22.13 -5.38 -0.36
N ASN A 203 21.71 -5.72 -1.57
CA ASN A 203 22.50 -6.13 -2.71
C ASN A 203 22.08 -5.38 -3.98
N ILE A 204 23.07 -5.09 -4.84
CA ILE A 204 22.92 -4.45 -6.14
C ILE A 204 22.19 -5.33 -7.18
N GLU A 205 22.29 -6.65 -7.06
CA GLU A 205 21.57 -7.58 -7.93
C GLU A 205 20.05 -7.41 -7.78
N VAL A 206 19.55 -7.26 -6.55
CA VAL A 206 18.12 -7.01 -6.26
C VAL A 206 17.66 -5.68 -6.87
N TRP A 207 18.48 -4.63 -6.79
CA TRP A 207 18.17 -3.37 -7.48
C TRP A 207 18.11 -3.55 -9.00
N THR A 208 19.03 -4.34 -9.56
CA THR A 208 19.06 -4.62 -11.00
C THR A 208 17.81 -5.37 -11.44
N GLU A 209 17.38 -6.38 -10.69
CA GLU A 209 16.13 -7.12 -10.94
C GLU A 209 14.90 -6.22 -10.85
N LEU A 210 14.83 -5.36 -9.83
CA LEU A 210 13.73 -4.40 -9.68
C LEU A 210 13.67 -3.43 -10.87
N LEU A 211 14.82 -2.88 -11.30
CA LEU A 211 14.92 -1.99 -12.45
C LEU A 211 14.49 -2.68 -13.75
N GLN A 212 14.91 -3.93 -13.96
CA GLN A 212 14.52 -4.74 -15.11
C GLN A 212 13.03 -5.09 -15.10
N SER A 213 12.47 -5.42 -13.92
CA SER A 213 11.05 -5.68 -13.73
C SER A 213 10.20 -4.44 -14.03
N MET A 214 10.64 -3.25 -13.63
CA MET A 214 9.96 -2.01 -14.02
C MET A 214 10.00 -1.82 -15.55
N LYS A 215 11.14 -2.07 -16.18
CA LYS A 215 11.31 -1.93 -17.63
C LYS A 215 10.42 -2.90 -18.42
N SER A 216 10.38 -4.17 -18.02
CA SER A 216 9.56 -5.20 -18.68
C SER A 216 8.05 -4.95 -18.54
N ARG A 217 7.62 -4.19 -17.53
CA ARG A 217 6.22 -3.77 -17.33
C ARG A 217 5.84 -2.49 -18.07
N GLY A 218 6.75 -1.94 -18.86
CA GLY A 218 6.50 -0.79 -19.73
C GLY A 218 7.08 0.52 -19.25
N LEU A 219 7.91 0.56 -18.19
CA LEU A 219 8.67 1.77 -17.86
C LEU A 219 9.83 1.93 -18.84
N GLU A 220 9.66 2.76 -19.86
CA GLU A 220 10.63 2.90 -20.95
C GLU A 220 11.63 4.03 -20.69
N GLN A 221 11.13 5.17 -20.22
CA GLN A 221 11.90 6.40 -20.08
C GLN A 221 11.82 6.94 -18.66
N VAL A 222 12.99 7.19 -18.08
CA VAL A 222 13.16 7.88 -16.80
C VAL A 222 14.15 9.00 -16.99
N GLU A 223 13.75 10.23 -16.67
CA GLU A 223 14.63 11.40 -16.80
C GLU A 223 15.67 11.44 -15.67
N LEU A 224 15.24 11.20 -14.42
CA LEU A 224 16.11 11.32 -13.25
C LEU A 224 15.87 10.24 -12.20
N PHE A 225 16.94 9.58 -11.77
CA PHE A 225 16.96 8.73 -10.57
C PHE A 225 17.55 9.46 -9.37
N LEU A 226 16.98 9.19 -8.19
CA LEU A 226 17.37 9.77 -6.92
C LEU A 226 17.64 8.68 -5.88
N SER A 227 18.81 8.73 -5.25
CA SER A 227 19.19 7.77 -4.20
C SER A 227 20.21 8.41 -3.26
N ASP A 228 20.44 7.81 -2.10
CA ASP A 228 21.58 8.11 -1.21
C ASP A 228 22.94 7.70 -1.84
N GLY A 229 22.90 6.81 -2.84
CA GLY A 229 24.01 6.42 -3.67
C GLY A 229 24.79 5.23 -3.12
N VAL A 230 24.05 4.14 -2.88
CA VAL A 230 24.58 2.78 -2.65
C VAL A 230 25.60 2.41 -3.72
N VAL A 231 26.67 1.72 -3.31
CA VAL A 231 27.74 1.28 -4.21
C VAL A 231 27.16 0.42 -5.34
N GLY A 232 27.55 0.72 -6.58
CA GLY A 232 27.07 0.00 -7.77
C GLY A 232 25.72 0.46 -8.33
N MET A 233 24.92 1.24 -7.58
CA MET A 233 23.60 1.72 -8.02
C MET A 233 23.69 2.47 -9.36
N LYS A 234 24.62 3.42 -9.46
CA LYS A 234 24.81 4.22 -10.68
C LYS A 234 25.14 3.35 -11.90
N THR A 235 25.92 2.29 -11.71
CA THR A 235 26.27 1.33 -12.77
C THR A 235 25.04 0.51 -13.21
N ALA A 236 24.23 0.03 -12.27
CA ALA A 236 22.99 -0.70 -12.57
C ALA A 236 21.96 0.18 -13.30
N LEU A 237 21.85 1.45 -12.88
CA LEU A 237 21.01 2.45 -13.53
C LEU A 237 21.48 2.72 -14.97
N ALA A 238 22.76 3.03 -15.17
CA ALA A 238 23.32 3.28 -16.50
C ALA A 238 23.14 2.08 -17.46
N LYS A 239 23.16 0.85 -16.93
CA LYS A 239 22.91 -0.37 -17.72
C LYS A 239 21.45 -0.51 -18.14
N THR A 240 20.51 -0.16 -17.27
CA THR A 240 19.07 -0.41 -17.49
C THR A 240 18.37 0.77 -18.18
N TYR A 241 18.71 1.99 -17.76
CA TYR A 241 18.19 3.28 -18.23
C TYR A 241 19.37 4.21 -18.57
N PRO A 242 20.04 4.01 -19.72
CA PRO A 242 21.29 4.71 -20.06
C PRO A 242 21.12 6.22 -20.26
N GLN A 243 19.92 6.68 -20.62
CA GLN A 243 19.63 8.11 -20.80
C GLN A 243 19.28 8.82 -19.49
N ALA A 244 19.00 8.07 -18.42
CA ALA A 244 18.56 8.67 -17.17
C ALA A 244 19.72 9.34 -16.44
N HIS A 245 19.49 10.55 -15.96
CA HIS A 245 20.40 11.24 -15.07
C HIS A 245 20.34 10.64 -13.65
N PHE A 246 21.39 10.87 -12.86
CA PHE A 246 21.46 10.42 -11.47
C PHE A 246 21.75 11.59 -10.53
N GLN A 247 20.88 11.79 -9.54
CA GLN A 247 21.07 12.77 -8.48
C GLN A 247 21.27 12.04 -7.14
N ARG A 248 22.38 12.35 -6.47
CA ARG A 248 22.61 11.89 -5.10
C ARG A 248 21.93 12.81 -4.10
N CYS A 249 21.29 12.25 -3.08
CA CYS A 249 20.61 13.03 -2.07
C CYS A 249 21.59 13.91 -1.26
N LEU A 250 21.43 15.23 -1.33
CA LEU A 250 22.29 16.16 -0.57
C LEU A 250 22.11 16.01 0.94
N VAL A 251 20.91 15.66 1.41
CA VAL A 251 20.64 15.45 2.84
C VAL A 251 21.43 14.24 3.37
N HIS A 252 21.52 13.16 2.60
CA HIS A 252 22.34 12.00 2.96
C HIS A 252 23.84 12.33 2.95
N VAL A 253 24.28 13.10 1.96
CA VAL A 253 25.66 13.60 1.89
C VAL A 253 25.99 14.45 3.12
N MET A 254 25.11 15.37 3.51
CA MET A 254 25.24 16.18 4.73
C MET A 254 25.32 15.31 6.00
N ARG A 255 24.45 14.30 6.14
CA ARG A 255 24.49 13.35 7.27
C ARG A 255 25.83 12.60 7.32
N ASN A 256 26.34 12.16 6.16
CA ASN A 256 27.62 11.46 6.05
C ASN A 256 28.82 12.36 6.43
N ILE A 257 28.81 13.63 5.98
CA ILE A 257 29.80 14.63 6.39
C ILE A 257 29.76 14.80 7.92
N CYS A 258 28.60 15.06 8.51
CA CYS A 258 28.43 15.24 9.96
C CYS A 258 28.96 14.07 10.80
N ALA A 259 28.82 12.84 10.31
CA ALA A 259 29.31 11.65 10.99
C ALA A 259 30.85 11.56 11.02
N LYS A 260 31.55 12.25 10.10
CA LYS A 260 33.00 12.16 9.90
C LYS A 260 33.77 13.40 10.36
N VAL A 261 33.10 14.40 10.93
CA VAL A 261 33.70 15.66 11.40
C VAL A 261 33.45 15.87 12.89
N ARG A 262 34.31 16.68 13.52
CA ARG A 262 34.20 17.01 14.95
C ARG A 262 32.91 17.75 15.24
N VAL A 263 32.35 17.54 16.43
CA VAL A 263 31.07 18.14 16.85
C VAL A 263 31.10 19.67 16.74
N GLU A 264 32.22 20.29 17.11
CA GLU A 264 32.45 21.73 17.07
C GLU A 264 32.38 22.32 15.66
N ASP A 265 32.84 21.57 14.65
CA ASP A 265 32.87 22.04 13.25
C ASP A 265 31.57 21.73 12.49
N ARG A 266 30.69 20.87 13.03
CA ARG A 266 29.48 20.40 12.33
C ARG A 266 28.60 21.56 11.88
N GLU A 267 28.36 22.53 12.75
CA GLU A 267 27.45 23.64 12.44
C GLU A 267 28.00 24.50 11.30
N ALA A 268 29.29 24.88 11.37
CA ALA A 268 29.95 25.68 10.34
C ALA A 268 29.95 24.97 8.98
N ILE A 269 30.38 23.70 8.95
CA ILE A 269 30.42 22.89 7.73
C ILE A 269 29.02 22.73 7.12
N MET A 270 28.00 22.48 7.94
CA MET A 270 26.63 22.32 7.44
C MET A 270 26.05 23.61 6.88
N ASN A 271 26.29 24.75 7.53
CA ASN A 271 25.80 26.04 7.05
C ASN A 271 26.44 26.43 5.71
N GLU A 272 27.74 26.15 5.54
CA GLU A 272 28.45 26.36 4.28
C GLU A 272 27.99 25.38 3.19
N PHE A 273 27.88 24.09 3.51
CA PHE A 273 27.43 23.10 2.53
C PHE A 273 26.00 23.37 2.05
N LYS A 274 25.12 23.90 2.92
CA LYS A 274 23.76 24.31 2.51
C LYS A 274 23.77 25.42 1.45
N GLN A 275 24.79 26.28 1.42
CA GLN A 275 24.87 27.35 0.42
C GLN A 275 24.93 26.80 -1.01
N ILE A 276 25.45 25.58 -1.20
CA ILE A 276 25.61 24.95 -2.51
C ILE A 276 24.27 24.83 -3.24
N HIS A 277 23.17 24.47 -2.55
CA HIS A 277 21.86 24.30 -3.18
C HIS A 277 20.98 25.56 -3.20
N GLN A 278 21.48 26.67 -2.65
CA GLN A 278 20.80 27.96 -2.62
C GLN A 278 21.23 28.88 -3.76
N GLN A 279 22.20 28.46 -4.59
CA GLN A 279 22.71 29.26 -5.69
C GLN A 279 21.70 29.40 -6.83
N ALA A 280 21.87 30.45 -7.63
CA ALA A 280 20.98 30.73 -8.76
C ALA A 280 21.13 29.69 -9.88
N ASN A 281 22.38 29.31 -10.18
CA ASN A 281 22.74 28.44 -11.29
C ASN A 281 23.86 27.45 -10.90
N LYS A 282 24.12 26.49 -11.81
CA LYS A 282 25.10 25.42 -11.60
C LYS A 282 26.53 25.94 -11.45
N ALA A 283 26.93 26.94 -12.23
CA ALA A 283 28.29 27.49 -12.19
C ALA A 283 28.59 28.10 -10.81
N ALA A 284 27.70 28.95 -10.30
CA ALA A 284 27.83 29.52 -8.96
C ALA A 284 27.85 28.43 -7.86
N ALA A 285 27.09 27.35 -8.03
CA ALA A 285 27.13 26.22 -7.10
C ALA A 285 28.46 25.46 -7.10
N VAL A 286 29.09 25.31 -8.27
CA VAL A 286 30.43 24.73 -8.42
C VAL A 286 31.47 25.61 -7.73
N ASP A 287 31.43 26.92 -7.95
CA ASP A 287 32.37 27.85 -7.30
C ASP A 287 32.30 27.78 -5.77
N VAL A 288 31.08 27.76 -5.22
CA VAL A 288 30.85 27.61 -3.78
C VAL A 288 31.34 26.25 -3.27
N LEU A 289 31.12 25.18 -4.03
CA LEU A 289 31.57 23.83 -3.67
C LEU A 289 33.10 23.73 -3.68
N HIS A 290 33.78 24.35 -4.64
CA HIS A 290 35.24 24.35 -4.73
C HIS A 290 35.88 25.21 -3.64
N ALA A 291 35.26 26.35 -3.29
CA ALA A 291 35.65 27.14 -2.12
C ALA A 291 35.49 26.33 -0.82
N PHE A 292 34.39 25.57 -0.69
CA PHE A 292 34.18 24.65 0.43
C PHE A 292 35.28 23.58 0.52
N TYR A 293 35.69 22.99 -0.62
CA TYR A 293 36.82 22.07 -0.66
C TYR A 293 38.11 22.73 -0.18
N ALA A 294 38.48 23.87 -0.75
CA ALA A 294 39.71 24.57 -0.39
C ALA A 294 39.81 24.88 1.11
N LYS A 295 38.68 25.26 1.73
CA LYS A 295 38.63 25.60 3.16
C LYS A 295 38.84 24.38 4.07
N TRP A 296 38.18 23.27 3.77
CA TRP A 296 38.12 22.11 4.68
C TRP A 296 39.09 20.97 4.32
N ASP A 297 39.78 21.03 3.16
CA ASP A 297 40.68 19.97 2.71
C ASP A 297 41.82 19.69 3.70
N LYS A 298 42.38 20.73 4.32
CA LYS A 298 43.48 20.58 5.29
C LYS A 298 43.05 19.84 6.57
N SER A 299 41.84 20.12 7.06
CA SER A 299 41.32 19.55 8.30
C SER A 299 40.65 18.19 8.08
N TYR A 300 39.98 18.01 6.94
CA TYR A 300 39.11 16.86 6.65
C TYR A 300 39.35 16.29 5.24
N ASN A 301 40.62 16.10 4.86
CA ASN A 301 41.02 15.64 3.53
C ASN A 301 40.22 14.43 3.01
N HIS A 302 40.04 13.41 3.85
CA HIS A 302 39.29 12.21 3.47
C HIS A 302 37.81 12.50 3.15
N VAL A 303 37.17 13.43 3.87
CA VAL A 303 35.79 13.85 3.58
C VAL A 303 35.73 14.58 2.24
N ILE A 304 36.67 15.49 1.99
CA ILE A 304 36.73 16.27 0.75
C ILE A 304 37.02 15.39 -0.46
N ARG A 305 37.95 14.43 -0.34
CA ARG A 305 38.22 13.45 -1.40
C ARG A 305 36.97 12.67 -1.79
N ASN A 306 36.25 12.12 -0.81
CA ASN A 306 35.00 11.41 -1.06
C ASN A 306 33.92 12.30 -1.72
N LEU A 307 33.87 13.59 -1.38
CA LEU A 307 32.94 14.52 -2.00
C LEU A 307 33.28 14.84 -3.45
N LYS A 308 34.57 14.99 -3.78
CA LYS A 308 35.04 15.19 -5.15
C LYS A 308 34.68 14.00 -6.04
N ASP A 309 34.81 12.78 -5.53
CA ASP A 309 34.49 11.55 -6.27
C ASP A 309 32.99 11.47 -6.67
N ILE A 310 32.11 12.11 -5.91
CA ILE A 310 30.66 12.13 -6.16
C ILE A 310 30.14 13.48 -6.68
N GLU A 311 31.00 14.47 -6.89
CA GLU A 311 30.65 15.84 -7.33
C GLU A 311 29.70 15.87 -8.55
N PRO A 312 29.92 15.06 -9.61
CA PRO A 312 29.04 15.04 -10.78
C PRO A 312 27.58 14.72 -10.43
N ASP A 313 27.35 13.95 -9.35
CA ASP A 313 26.03 13.49 -8.92
C ASP A 313 25.35 14.47 -7.96
N LEU A 314 26.08 15.47 -7.43
CA LEU A 314 25.55 16.39 -6.41
C LEU A 314 24.72 17.54 -7.01
N LEU A 315 25.09 17.99 -8.21
CA LEU A 315 24.58 19.23 -8.80
C LEU A 315 23.68 19.02 -10.02
N VAL A 316 23.28 17.78 -10.32
CA VAL A 316 22.42 17.43 -11.46
C VAL A 316 21.08 18.16 -11.39
N PHE A 317 20.53 18.36 -10.19
CA PHE A 317 19.27 19.04 -9.97
C PHE A 317 19.23 20.48 -10.53
N TYR A 318 20.38 21.13 -10.75
CA TYR A 318 20.45 22.46 -11.35
C TYR A 318 20.06 22.50 -12.84
N ASN A 319 20.10 21.35 -13.52
CA ASN A 319 19.67 21.22 -14.91
C ASN A 319 18.15 21.38 -15.07
N TYR A 320 17.39 21.35 -13.97
CA TYR A 320 15.93 21.39 -13.96
C TYR A 320 15.37 22.71 -13.39
N PRO A 321 14.07 23.00 -13.66
CA PRO A 321 13.40 24.22 -13.20
C PRO A 321 13.47 24.43 -11.69
N LYS A 322 13.64 25.68 -11.25
CA LYS A 322 13.79 26.07 -9.84
C LYS A 322 12.63 25.57 -8.97
N GLN A 323 11.43 25.49 -9.53
CA GLN A 323 10.18 25.10 -8.89
C GLN A 323 10.23 23.67 -8.32
N ILE A 324 10.99 22.77 -8.95
CA ILE A 324 11.06 21.35 -8.57
C ILE A 324 12.36 20.97 -7.86
N ARG A 325 13.40 21.83 -7.87
CA ARG A 325 14.72 21.55 -7.28
C ARG A 325 14.64 21.05 -5.84
N ALA A 326 13.74 21.61 -5.03
CA ALA A 326 13.51 21.20 -3.63
C ALA A 326 13.11 19.74 -3.47
N SER A 327 12.36 19.22 -4.44
CA SER A 327 11.97 17.82 -4.48
C SER A 327 13.12 16.92 -4.93
N ILE A 328 14.07 17.46 -5.70
CA ILE A 328 15.10 16.69 -6.38
C ILE A 328 16.39 16.60 -5.58
N TYR A 329 16.82 17.65 -4.89
CA TYR A 329 18.07 17.55 -4.11
C TYR A 329 17.92 16.72 -2.81
N SER A 330 16.70 16.27 -2.46
CA SER A 330 16.41 15.50 -1.24
C SER A 330 15.53 14.27 -1.48
N THR A 331 15.78 13.20 -0.73
CA THR A 331 14.97 11.97 -0.71
C THR A 331 13.86 11.98 0.34
N ASN A 332 13.48 13.16 0.85
CA ASN A 332 12.50 13.31 1.92
C ASN A 332 11.16 12.62 1.62
N MET A 333 10.77 12.55 0.35
CA MET A 333 9.52 11.92 -0.06
C MET A 333 9.50 10.41 0.23
N ILE A 334 10.57 9.70 -0.16
CA ILE A 334 10.68 8.26 0.08
C ILE A 334 10.99 7.97 1.55
N GLU A 335 11.81 8.80 2.20
CA GLU A 335 12.03 8.72 3.65
C GLU A 335 10.70 8.87 4.44
N SER A 336 9.81 9.75 3.99
CA SER A 336 8.48 9.91 4.59
C SER A 336 7.64 8.64 4.48
N PHE A 337 7.66 7.97 3.32
CA PHE A 337 6.96 6.70 3.12
C PHE A 337 7.58 5.58 3.96
N ASN A 338 8.92 5.49 3.99
CA ASN A 338 9.66 4.52 4.81
C ASN A 338 9.34 4.69 6.30
N ASN A 339 9.22 5.93 6.78
CA ASN A 339 8.77 6.22 8.14
C ASN A 339 7.32 5.80 8.41
N VAL A 340 6.42 5.92 7.43
CA VAL A 340 5.04 5.42 7.54
C VAL A 340 5.03 3.91 7.68
N ILE A 341 5.79 3.18 6.85
CA ILE A 341 5.95 1.73 6.92
C ILE A 341 6.46 1.34 8.31
N LYS A 342 7.60 1.89 8.75
CA LYS A 342 8.20 1.58 10.06
C LYS A 342 7.24 1.84 11.22
N ARG A 343 6.54 2.98 11.20
CA ARG A 343 5.57 3.33 12.25
C ARG A 343 4.40 2.34 12.31
N LYS A 344 3.89 1.88 11.16
CA LYS A 344 2.79 0.92 11.10
C LYS A 344 3.23 -0.54 11.33
N ALA A 345 4.50 -0.85 11.07
CA ALA A 345 5.09 -2.15 11.37
C ALA A 345 5.43 -2.29 12.86
N LYS A 346 5.78 -1.19 13.55
CA LYS A 346 6.22 -1.20 14.95
C LYS A 346 5.27 -1.95 15.92
N PRO A 347 3.94 -1.75 15.89
CA PRO A 347 3.02 -2.47 16.78
C PRO A 347 2.92 -3.97 16.49
N LYS A 348 3.28 -4.40 15.29
CA LYS A 348 3.24 -5.81 14.87
C LYS A 348 4.44 -6.60 15.41
N ALA A 349 5.49 -5.91 15.88
CA ALA A 349 6.76 -6.43 16.37
C ALA A 349 7.56 -7.25 15.34
N GLU A 350 6.97 -8.30 14.78
CA GLU A 350 7.54 -9.16 13.75
C GLU A 350 6.48 -9.59 12.73
N PHE A 351 6.93 -9.87 11.51
CA PHE A 351 6.12 -10.55 10.50
C PHE A 351 6.46 -12.04 10.49
N PRO A 352 5.46 -12.94 10.62
CA PRO A 352 5.70 -14.38 10.75
C PRO A 352 6.14 -15.06 9.46
N THR A 353 5.85 -14.47 8.29
CA THR A 353 6.21 -15.00 6.98
C THR A 353 6.49 -13.87 5.99
N GLU A 354 7.28 -14.14 4.96
CA GLU A 354 7.56 -13.18 3.88
C GLU A 354 6.26 -12.71 3.22
N GLN A 355 5.33 -13.61 2.92
CA GLN A 355 4.02 -13.28 2.35
C GLN A 355 3.22 -12.31 3.23
N SER A 356 3.33 -12.40 4.56
CA SER A 356 2.65 -11.47 5.46
C SER A 356 3.26 -10.07 5.44
N LEU A 357 4.59 -9.98 5.32
CA LEU A 357 5.29 -8.70 5.13
C LEU A 357 4.96 -8.11 3.76
N ASP A 358 5.03 -8.92 2.71
CA ASP A 358 4.67 -8.54 1.35
C ASP A 358 3.25 -7.98 1.28
N THR A 359 2.27 -8.72 1.80
CA THR A 359 0.87 -8.26 1.86
C THR A 359 0.75 -6.92 2.59
N PHE A 360 1.48 -6.75 3.71
CA PHE A 360 1.47 -5.51 4.47
C PHE A 360 2.06 -4.33 3.68
N ILE A 361 3.23 -4.49 3.05
CA ILE A 361 3.89 -3.44 2.25
C ILE A 361 3.04 -3.10 1.02
N GLY A 362 2.52 -4.10 0.31
CA GLY A 362 1.63 -3.89 -0.84
C GLY A 362 0.39 -3.08 -0.48
N ILE A 363 -0.24 -3.35 0.67
CA ILE A 363 -1.34 -2.52 1.18
C ILE A 363 -0.90 -1.08 1.45
N GLN A 364 0.31 -0.86 1.99
CA GLN A 364 0.83 0.50 2.20
C GLN A 364 1.09 1.22 0.88
N ALA A 365 1.65 0.53 -0.10
CA ALA A 365 1.94 1.06 -1.43
C ALA A 365 0.65 1.45 -2.17
N MET A 366 -0.33 0.54 -2.23
CA MET A 366 -1.64 0.84 -2.81
C MET A 366 -2.33 2.01 -2.09
N SER A 367 -2.33 2.01 -0.74
CA SER A 367 -2.95 3.10 0.01
C SER A 367 -2.24 4.45 -0.20
N TYR A 368 -0.93 4.44 -0.45
CA TYR A 368 -0.18 5.63 -0.84
C TYR A 368 -0.65 6.12 -2.20
N ASN A 369 -0.71 5.23 -3.19
CA ASN A 369 -1.11 5.56 -4.56
C ASN A 369 -2.53 6.13 -4.58
N ASP A 370 -3.49 5.49 -3.90
CA ASP A 370 -4.87 5.98 -3.79
C ASP A 370 -4.95 7.39 -3.18
N ARG A 371 -4.16 7.65 -2.13
CA ARG A 371 -4.16 8.94 -1.43
C ARG A 371 -3.63 10.07 -2.31
N TYR A 372 -2.66 9.78 -3.16
CA TYR A 372 -1.99 10.76 -4.01
C TYR A 372 -2.49 10.75 -5.47
N PHE A 373 -3.41 9.85 -5.82
CA PHE A 373 -3.92 9.69 -7.18
C PHE A 373 -4.40 11.00 -7.80
N ASN A 374 -5.13 11.84 -7.06
CA ASN A 374 -5.64 13.14 -7.53
C ASN A 374 -4.79 14.35 -7.08
N ARG A 375 -3.54 14.13 -6.66
CA ARG A 375 -2.67 15.19 -6.10
C ARG A 375 -1.44 15.40 -6.95
N ILE A 376 -1.28 16.62 -7.44
CA ILE A 376 -0.08 17.07 -8.13
C ILE A 376 1.00 17.40 -7.10
N HIS A 377 2.20 16.87 -7.29
CA HIS A 377 3.34 17.15 -6.41
C HIS A 377 3.80 18.61 -6.54
N LYS A 378 4.24 19.18 -5.42
CA LYS A 378 4.57 20.61 -5.33
C LYS A 378 5.62 21.01 -6.37
N GLY A 379 5.33 22.07 -7.11
CA GLY A 379 6.21 22.62 -8.15
C GLY A 379 5.98 22.01 -9.54
N PHE A 380 5.58 20.74 -9.64
CA PHE A 380 5.46 20.03 -10.91
C PHE A 380 4.33 20.59 -11.79
N GLY A 381 3.17 20.91 -11.20
CA GLY A 381 2.06 21.51 -11.94
C GLY A 381 2.35 22.92 -12.49
N GLN A 382 3.44 23.57 -12.09
CA GLN A 382 3.82 24.90 -12.62
C GLN A 382 4.71 24.81 -13.85
N VAL A 383 5.28 23.64 -14.13
CA VAL A 383 6.28 23.44 -15.19
C VAL A 383 5.99 22.20 -16.02
N GLN A 384 4.75 21.70 -16.01
CA GLN A 384 4.37 20.42 -16.65
C GLN A 384 4.84 20.35 -18.11
N ASP A 385 4.51 21.35 -18.94
CA ASP A 385 4.91 21.38 -20.35
C ASP A 385 6.43 21.28 -20.52
N THR A 386 7.19 21.94 -19.64
CA THR A 386 8.66 21.85 -19.62
C THR A 386 9.14 20.46 -19.21
N LEU A 387 8.43 19.77 -18.30
CA LEU A 387 8.80 18.41 -17.88
C LEU A 387 8.51 17.38 -18.97
N GLU A 388 7.42 17.57 -19.72
CA GLU A 388 7.06 16.72 -20.86
C GLU A 388 8.08 16.87 -22.00
N SER A 389 8.58 18.08 -22.27
CA SER A 389 9.57 18.32 -23.33
C SER A 389 10.94 17.69 -23.10
N TYR A 390 11.25 17.17 -21.91
CA TYR A 390 12.48 16.40 -21.70
C TYR A 390 12.42 14.98 -22.29
N PHE A 391 11.22 14.52 -22.66
CA PHE A 391 10.99 13.19 -23.26
C PHE A 391 10.73 13.22 -24.77
N ASP A 392 10.81 14.40 -25.37
CA ASP A 392 10.71 14.63 -26.82
C ASP A 392 12.11 14.71 -27.43
#